data_AF-A0AAD4SFH7-F1
#
_entry.id   AF-A0AAD4SFH7-F1
#
_cell.length_a   1.000
_cell.length_b   1.000
_cell.length_c   1.000
_cell.angle_alpha   90.00
_cell.angle_beta   90.00
_cell.angle_gamma   90.00
#
_symmetry.space_group_name_H-M   'P 1'
#
loop_
_entity.id
_entity.type
_entity.pdbx_description
1 polymer ?
#
loop_
_entity_poly.entity_id
_entity_poly.type
_entity_poly.pdbx_seq_one_letter_code
_entity_poly.pdbx_strand_id
1 'polypeptide(L)'
;MSSIGISVGQLLSHTDSAAQEIILFQQSEKLRLLMIVSGYYDVQKNFKREILVSAESSELMRNLLHFLNANASQLPLKDLHKPGLRGELKAFEIDKKITSRKTIEHLLEEFGGISRQ
;
A
#
# COMPACT_ATOMS: atom_id res chain seq x y z
N MET A 1 -2.46 4.90 -8.21
CA MET A 1 -2.62 3.61 -7.49
C MET A 1 -2.56 2.47 -8.51
N SER A 2 -1.85 1.38 -8.19
CA SER A 2 -1.79 0.16 -9.02
C SER A 2 -2.52 -1.01 -8.33
N SER A 3 -2.92 -2.03 -9.08
CA SER A 3 -3.59 -3.23 -8.54
C SER A 3 -3.00 -4.51 -9.11
N ILE A 4 -2.82 -5.53 -8.26
CA ILE A 4 -2.21 -6.82 -8.62
C ILE A 4 -3.00 -8.02 -8.06
N GLY A 5 -2.88 -9.17 -8.73
CA GLY A 5 -3.57 -10.42 -8.40
C GLY A 5 -2.75 -11.43 -7.57
N ILE A 6 -1.59 -11.03 -7.05
CA ILE A 6 -0.66 -11.86 -6.25
C ILE A 6 -0.38 -11.18 -4.91
N SER A 7 0.03 -11.93 -3.89
CA SER A 7 0.40 -11.34 -2.59
C SER A 7 1.60 -10.39 -2.71
N VAL A 8 1.69 -9.43 -1.80
CA VAL A 8 2.87 -8.55 -1.67
C VAL A 8 4.12 -9.38 -1.40
N GLY A 9 4.00 -10.46 -0.63
CA GLY A 9 5.10 -11.40 -0.42
C GLY A 9 5.64 -11.99 -1.72
N GLN A 10 4.74 -12.45 -2.61
CA GLN A 10 5.13 -13.00 -3.91
C GLN A 10 5.72 -11.94 -4.86
N LEU A 11 5.17 -10.72 -4.84
CA LEU A 11 5.72 -9.60 -5.60
C LEU A 11 7.17 -9.33 -5.19
N LEU A 12 7.41 -9.23 -3.88
CA LEU A 12 8.72 -8.89 -3.33
C LEU A 12 9.72 -10.05 -3.45
N SER A 13 9.27 -11.30 -3.58
CA SER A 13 10.14 -12.46 -3.78
C SER A 13 10.42 -12.75 -5.26
N HIS A 14 9.87 -11.96 -6.19
CA HIS A 14 10.06 -12.23 -7.62
C HIS A 14 11.51 -12.04 -8.06
N THR A 15 12.17 -11.02 -7.50
CA THR A 15 13.61 -10.75 -7.66
C THR A 15 14.16 -10.20 -6.35
N ASP A 16 15.46 -10.41 -6.08
CA ASP A 16 16.13 -9.86 -4.89
C ASP A 16 16.08 -8.32 -4.86
N SER A 17 15.89 -7.69 -6.03
CA SER A 17 15.80 -6.25 -6.24
C SER A 17 14.36 -5.70 -6.30
N ALA A 18 13.32 -6.54 -6.18
CA ALA A 18 11.93 -6.12 -6.42
C ALA A 18 11.51 -4.89 -5.58
N ALA A 19 11.89 -4.86 -4.30
CA ALA A 19 11.64 -3.70 -3.43
C ALA A 19 12.31 -2.42 -3.96
N GLN A 20 13.56 -2.53 -4.43
CA GLN A 20 14.31 -1.41 -4.98
C GLN A 20 13.75 -0.96 -6.33
N GLU A 21 13.32 -1.89 -7.18
CA GLU A 21 12.69 -1.61 -8.47
C GLU A 21 11.37 -0.84 -8.30
N ILE A 22 10.57 -1.18 -7.29
CA ILE A 22 9.33 -0.44 -6.97
C ILE A 22 9.63 1.00 -6.56
N ILE A 23 10.67 1.21 -5.74
CA ILE A 23 11.11 2.56 -5.34
C ILE A 23 11.61 3.33 -6.57
N LEU A 24 12.46 2.71 -7.40
CA LEU A 24 12.98 3.33 -8.61
C LEU A 24 11.86 3.69 -9.59
N PHE A 25 10.86 2.82 -9.75
CA PHE A 25 9.69 3.09 -10.59
C PHE A 25 8.88 4.28 -10.06
N GLN A 26 8.62 4.33 -8.75
CA GLN A 26 7.96 5.48 -8.14
C GLN A 26 8.70 6.80 -8.41
N GLN A 27 10.04 6.78 -8.35
CA GLN A 27 10.88 7.94 -8.63
C GLN A 27 10.93 8.31 -10.11
N SER A 28 11.06 7.33 -11.02
CA SER A 28 11.11 7.58 -12.47
C SER A 28 9.82 8.18 -13.00
N GLU A 29 8.68 7.72 -12.46
CA GLU A 29 7.35 8.25 -12.77
C GLU A 29 7.05 9.57 -12.01
N LYS A 30 7.99 10.10 -11.22
CA LYS A 30 7.86 11.33 -10.43
C LYS A 30 6.63 11.33 -9.51
N LEU A 31 6.25 10.15 -9.01
CA LEU A 31 5.10 10.00 -8.12
C LEU A 31 5.51 10.33 -6.70
N ARG A 32 4.81 11.20 -5.99
CA ARG A 32 5.09 11.43 -4.57
C ARG A 32 4.80 10.20 -3.71
N LEU A 33 3.77 9.45 -4.10
CA LEU A 33 3.31 8.25 -3.44
C LEU A 33 2.87 7.20 -4.47
N LEU A 34 3.38 5.98 -4.32
CA LEU A 34 2.91 4.81 -5.05
C LEU A 34 2.27 3.84 -4.06
N MET A 35 0.98 3.60 -4.25
CA MET A 35 0.25 2.53 -3.55
C MET A 35 -0.11 1.41 -4.53
N ILE A 36 0.31 0.20 -4.18
CA ILE A 36 -0.01 -1.05 -4.87
C ILE A 36 -1.00 -1.81 -4.00
N VAL A 37 -2.21 -2.06 -4.53
CA VAL A 37 -3.24 -2.83 -3.84
C VAL A 37 -3.24 -4.25 -4.40
N SER A 38 -2.95 -5.22 -3.54
CA SER A 38 -2.99 -6.63 -3.86
C SER A 38 -4.34 -7.23 -3.45
N GLY A 39 -4.93 -8.05 -4.34
CA GLY A 39 -6.09 -8.87 -4.04
C GLY A 39 -5.89 -10.27 -4.58
N TYR A 40 -5.89 -11.27 -3.71
CA TYR A 40 -5.61 -12.66 -4.09
C TYR A 40 -6.39 -13.64 -3.19
N TYR A 41 -6.42 -14.92 -3.57
CA TYR A 41 -6.91 -15.98 -2.70
C TYR A 41 -5.71 -16.72 -2.09
N ASP A 42 -5.71 -16.92 -0.77
CA ASP A 42 -4.71 -17.75 -0.13
C ASP A 42 -4.93 -19.24 -0.43
N VAL A 43 -4.02 -20.10 0.05
CA VAL A 43 -4.08 -21.55 -0.14
C VAL A 43 -5.36 -22.19 0.44
N GLN A 44 -6.04 -21.49 1.35
CA GLN A 44 -7.31 -21.92 1.96
C GLN A 44 -8.53 -21.37 1.22
N LYS A 45 -8.33 -20.74 0.04
CA LYS A 45 -9.38 -20.05 -0.74
C LYS A 45 -10.03 -18.88 0.00
N ASN A 46 -9.35 -18.30 0.99
CA ASN A 46 -9.80 -17.05 1.56
C ASN A 46 -9.29 -15.91 0.69
N PHE A 47 -10.21 -15.06 0.24
CA PHE A 47 -9.81 -13.78 -0.35
C PHE A 47 -8.99 -12.98 0.67
N LYS A 48 -7.92 -12.34 0.23
CA LYS A 48 -7.01 -11.49 1.00
C LYS A 48 -6.79 -10.20 0.25
N ARG A 49 -6.54 -9.13 1.00
CA ARG A 49 -6.20 -7.83 0.44
C ARG A 49 -5.06 -7.22 1.22
N GLU A 50 -4.06 -6.74 0.50
CA GLU A 50 -2.86 -6.15 1.06
C GLU A 50 -2.57 -4.84 0.33
N ILE A 51 -1.85 -3.95 0.99
CA ILE A 51 -1.32 -2.74 0.36
C ILE A 51 0.18 -2.69 0.57
N LEU A 52 0.90 -2.31 -0.48
CA LEU A 52 2.32 -1.95 -0.44
C LEU A 52 2.42 -0.47 -0.82
N VAL A 53 3.11 0.31 0.00
CA VAL A 53 3.20 1.75 -0.15
C VAL A 53 4.65 2.18 -0.24
N SER A 54 5.02 2.84 -1.33
CA SER A 54 6.30 3.52 -1.51
C SER A 54 6.07 5.04 -1.47
N ALA A 55 6.83 5.76 -0.64
CA ALA A 55 6.75 7.21 -0.54
C ALA A 55 8.08 7.87 -0.92
N GLU A 56 8.02 9.07 -1.50
CA GLU A 56 9.20 9.84 -1.89
C GLU A 56 10.12 10.19 -0.71
N SER A 57 9.56 10.24 0.51
CA SER A 57 10.30 10.55 1.73
C SER A 57 9.72 9.84 2.94
N SER A 58 10.57 9.65 3.96
CA SER A 58 10.14 9.11 5.26
C SER A 58 9.16 10.04 5.99
N GLU A 59 9.21 11.35 5.73
CA GLU A 59 8.24 12.31 6.28
C GLU A 59 6.86 12.10 5.65
N LEU A 60 6.79 11.97 4.33
CA LEU A 60 5.53 11.69 3.64
C LEU A 60 4.93 10.35 4.08
N MET A 61 5.77 9.33 4.23
CA MET A 61 5.34 8.04 4.79
C MET A 61 4.74 8.21 6.20
N ARG A 62 5.42 8.95 7.09
CA ARG A 62 4.90 9.22 8.45
C ARG A 62 3.56 9.95 8.43
N ASN A 63 3.43 10.98 7.59
CA ASN A 63 2.19 11.75 7.46
C ASN A 63 1.04 10.88 6.93
N LEU A 64 1.32 10.02 5.94
CA LEU A 64 0.34 9.06 5.43
C LEU A 64 -0.09 8.09 6.53
N LEU A 65 0.84 7.49 7.27
CA LEU A 65 0.51 6.54 8.33
C LEU A 65 -0.31 7.20 9.44
N HIS A 66 0.01 8.45 9.79
CA HIS A 66 -0.80 9.22 10.74
C HIS A 66 -2.23 9.42 10.24
N PHE A 67 -2.41 9.82 8.97
CA PHE A 67 -3.72 9.99 8.35
C PHE A 67 -4.52 8.67 8.28
N LEU A 68 -3.88 7.57 7.86
CA LEU A 68 -4.57 6.28 7.76
C LEU A 68 -4.96 5.74 9.15
N ASN A 69 -4.12 5.95 10.17
CA ASN A 69 -4.45 5.59 11.55
C ASN A 69 -5.61 6.43 12.11
N ALA A 70 -5.68 7.72 11.78
CA ALA A 70 -6.84 8.56 12.13
C ALA A 70 -8.14 8.06 11.47
N ASN A 71 -8.04 7.37 10.33
CA ASN A 71 -9.14 6.77 9.58
C ASN A 71 -9.25 5.24 9.75
N ALA A 72 -8.71 4.68 10.84
CA ALA A 72 -8.64 3.24 11.05
C ALA A 72 -10.01 2.53 11.07
N SER A 73 -11.11 3.27 11.31
CA SER A 73 -12.48 2.75 11.21
C SER A 73 -12.88 2.40 9.76
N GLN A 74 -12.30 3.09 8.77
CA GLN A 74 -12.54 2.87 7.34
C GLN A 74 -11.46 2.00 6.68
N LEU A 75 -10.24 2.03 7.25
CA LEU A 75 -9.09 1.27 6.78
C LEU A 75 -8.31 0.66 7.96
N PRO A 76 -8.78 -0.45 8.53
CA PRO A 76 -8.02 -1.17 9.56
C PRO A 76 -6.77 -1.77 8.92
N LEU A 77 -5.61 -1.21 9.24
CA LEU A 77 -4.30 -1.65 8.76
C LEU A 77 -3.65 -2.59 9.76
N LYS A 78 -3.18 -3.74 9.27
CA LYS A 78 -2.34 -4.66 10.03
C LYS A 78 -0.96 -4.72 9.39
N ASP A 79 0.08 -4.32 10.13
CA ASP A 79 1.46 -4.33 9.62
C ASP A 79 1.88 -5.74 9.18
N LEU A 80 2.24 -5.85 7.90
CA LEU A 80 2.92 -7.03 7.37
C LEU A 80 4.41 -6.77 7.55
N HIS A 81 4.92 -7.14 8.72
CA HIS A 81 6.36 -7.06 9.02
C HIS A 81 7.12 -7.93 8.02
N LYS A 82 7.64 -7.31 6.95
CA LYS A 82 8.47 -7.96 5.94
C LYS A 82 9.93 -7.52 6.17
N PRO A 83 10.85 -8.44 6.49
CA PRO A 83 12.25 -8.10 6.65
C PRO A 83 12.82 -7.55 5.33
N GLY A 84 13.67 -6.53 5.43
CA GLY A 84 14.32 -5.90 4.27
C GLY A 84 13.60 -4.69 3.67
N LEU A 85 12.37 -4.37 4.09
CA LEU A 85 11.70 -3.13 3.69
C LEU A 85 12.34 -1.92 4.40
N ARG A 86 12.87 -0.98 3.62
CA ARG A 86 13.39 0.30 4.14
C ARG A 86 12.26 1.23 4.57
N GLY A 87 12.58 2.32 5.26
CA GLY A 87 11.59 3.26 5.81
C GLY A 87 10.64 3.86 4.76
N GLU A 88 11.06 3.90 3.50
CA GLU A 88 10.27 4.41 2.37
C GLU A 88 9.22 3.43 1.84
N LEU A 89 9.27 2.15 2.24
CA LEU A 89 8.41 1.09 1.73
C LEU A 89 7.72 0.36 2.89
N LYS A 90 6.39 0.32 2.90
CA LYS A 90 5.59 -0.29 3.97
C LYS A 90 4.49 -1.19 3.43
N ALA A 91 4.26 -2.32 4.07
CA ALA A 91 3.27 -3.31 3.67
C ALA A 91 2.24 -3.54 4.78
N PHE A 92 0.97 -3.66 4.41
CA PHE A 92 -0.13 -3.88 5.35
C PHE A 92 -1.15 -4.88 4.79
N GLU A 93 -1.72 -5.71 5.65
CA GLU A 93 -2.96 -6.44 5.38
C GLU A 93 -4.13 -5.53 5.75
N ILE A 94 -5.19 -5.54 4.94
CA ILE A 94 -6.41 -4.77 5.20
C ILE A 94 -7.62 -5.68 5.25
N ASP A 95 -8.59 -5.35 6.11
CA ASP A 95 -9.80 -6.14 6.23
C ASP A 95 -10.65 -6.05 4.96
N LYS A 96 -10.69 -7.17 4.23
CA LYS A 96 -11.45 -7.34 2.99
C LYS A 96 -12.95 -7.10 3.11
N LYS A 97 -13.53 -7.22 4.32
CA LYS A 97 -14.97 -7.04 4.55
C LYS A 97 -15.35 -5.56 4.67
N ILE A 98 -14.39 -4.72 5.06
CA ILE A 98 -14.63 -3.32 5.41
C ILE A 98 -14.09 -2.42 4.29
N THR A 99 -12.92 -2.74 3.74
CA THR A 99 -12.22 -1.84 2.82
C THR A 99 -12.29 -2.32 1.37
N SER A 100 -12.97 -1.53 0.53
CA SER A 100 -12.98 -1.68 -0.92
C SER A 100 -11.84 -0.88 -1.59
N ARG A 101 -11.57 -1.17 -2.87
CA ARG A 101 -10.64 -0.34 -3.68
C ARG A 101 -11.08 1.13 -3.71
N LYS A 102 -12.38 1.40 -3.86
CA LYS A 102 -12.93 2.76 -3.90
C LYS A 102 -12.69 3.53 -2.59
N THR A 103 -12.78 2.82 -1.46
CA THR A 103 -12.50 3.39 -0.14
C THR A 103 -11.04 3.83 -0.03
N ILE A 104 -10.11 3.02 -0.55
CA ILE A 104 -8.67 3.36 -0.58
C ILE A 104 -8.41 4.55 -1.50
N GLU A 105 -9.02 4.56 -2.69
CA GLU A 105 -8.91 5.69 -3.63
C GLU A 105 -9.40 6.99 -3.00
N HIS A 106 -10.57 6.97 -2.35
CA HIS A 106 -11.13 8.13 -1.69
C HIS A 106 -10.24 8.67 -0.56
N LEU A 107 -9.73 7.79 0.32
CA LEU A 107 -8.80 8.18 1.38
C LEU A 107 -7.50 8.80 0.83
N LEU A 108 -7.02 8.31 -0.32
CA LEU A 108 -5.86 8.89 -0.99
C LEU A 108 -6.15 10.26 -1.62
N GLU A 109 -7.34 10.44 -2.20
CA GLU A 109 -7.80 11.74 -2.70
C GLU A 109 -7.89 12.77 -1.55
N GLU A 110 -8.48 12.38 -0.41
CA GLU A 110 -8.55 13.21 0.80
C GLU A 110 -7.17 13.56 1.34
N PHE A 111 -6.27 12.59 1.47
CA PHE A 111 -4.89 12.82 1.90
C PHE A 111 -4.13 13.76 0.96
N GLY A 112 -4.37 13.64 -0.35
CA GLY A 112 -3.78 14.51 -1.36
C GLY A 112 -4.38 15.92 -1.39
N GLY A 113 -5.40 16.21 -0.59
CA GLY A 113 -6.13 17.48 -0.63
C GLY A 113 -6.98 17.65 -1.89
N ILE A 114 -7.19 16.59 -2.67
CA ILE A 114 -8.06 16.58 -3.84
C ILE A 114 -9.47 16.26 -3.35
N SER A 115 -10.06 17.17 -2.55
CA SER A 115 -11.49 17.07 -2.27
C SER A 115 -12.21 17.56 -3.52
N ARG A 116 -12.98 16.69 -4.18
CA ARG A 116 -13.96 17.15 -5.17
C ARG A 116 -15.04 17.92 -4.39
N GLN A 117 -14.95 19.24 -4.39
CA GLN A 117 -16.09 20.11 -4.09
C GLN A 117 -17.13 19.96 -5.19
#